data_AF-A0A842Y1Y1-F1
#
_entry.id   AF-A0A842Y1Y1-F1
#
_cell.length_a   1.000
_cell.length_b   1.000
_cell.length_c   1.000
_cell.angle_alpha   90.00
_cell.angle_beta   90.00
_cell.angle_gamma   90.00
#
_symmetry.space_group_name_H-M   'P 1'
#
loop_
_entity.id
_entity.type
_entity.pdbx_description
1 polymer ?
#
loop_
_entity_poly.entity_id
_entity_poly.type
_entity_poly.pdbx_seq_one_letter_code
_entity_poly.pdbx_strand_id
1 'polypeptide(L)'
;MSYQEYITVREAVTTIGQPIITVIFLISLFLGIISIYHILSNDTRAYIFAEKLRIVDTLLLFLGFIIIAWFHLRIYQAIELVYPAELSNYFAQTTGVRINAMRFAIPLWIETEKLYFWTLCISIFLAISNLRYDFLKTKMTAIFSSSLNIMFAAFAVLTYFISNPFREPLPGVHLEITNWYQASNMGDPDVLFQFLIQMYFRLTYYYNSEYMWTHPPMLFIAYASLVVTFVGCVFMLFRREKIFDRISYSHARVGYLLLTVGMLIGYPWAVVAWEGKSWWWDPKVNGSIMMWVLYSAYLHTRIYLKKRNMWRATAIIGILCFMALVFTYLLTYIAPGIHAVTQ
;
A
#
# COMPACT_ATOMS: atom_id res chain seq x y z
N MET A 1 -25.51 14.36 -1.26
CA MET A 1 -26.00 13.09 -1.84
C MET A 1 -27.18 12.62 -1.03
N SER A 2 -28.22 12.07 -1.64
CA SER A 2 -29.07 11.14 -0.88
C SER A 2 -28.28 9.84 -0.65
N TYR A 3 -28.66 9.04 0.35
CA TYR A 3 -28.07 7.70 0.51
C TYR A 3 -28.13 6.89 -0.80
N GLN A 4 -29.23 7.03 -1.54
CA GLN A 4 -29.42 6.37 -2.83
C GLN A 4 -28.36 6.76 -3.87
N GLU A 5 -28.03 8.04 -3.97
CA GLU A 5 -27.02 8.51 -4.93
C GLU A 5 -25.61 7.99 -4.53
N TYR A 6 -25.33 7.78 -3.24
CA TYR A 6 -24.08 7.12 -2.78
C TYR A 6 -24.03 5.65 -3.21
N ILE A 7 -25.13 4.92 -3.04
CA ILE A 7 -25.25 3.54 -3.50
C ILE A 7 -25.03 3.44 -5.00
N THR A 8 -25.67 4.32 -5.80
CA THR A 8 -25.48 4.36 -7.25
C THR A 8 -24.03 4.63 -7.64
N VAL A 9 -23.33 5.55 -6.95
CA VAL A 9 -21.90 5.80 -7.19
C VAL A 9 -21.06 4.57 -6.85
N ARG A 10 -21.33 3.91 -5.71
CA ARG A 10 -20.61 2.70 -5.29
C ARG A 10 -20.82 1.54 -6.29
N GLU A 11 -22.05 1.34 -6.74
CA GLU A 11 -22.37 0.35 -7.78
C GLU A 11 -21.65 0.66 -9.10
N ALA A 12 -21.62 1.94 -9.51
CA ALA A 12 -20.91 2.35 -10.72
C ALA A 12 -19.40 2.03 -10.64
N VAL A 13 -18.77 2.23 -9.48
CA VAL A 13 -17.35 1.85 -9.26
C VAL A 13 -17.15 0.36 -9.43
N THR A 14 -18.05 -0.47 -8.89
CA THR A 14 -18.01 -1.92 -9.09
C THR A 14 -18.22 -2.30 -10.56
N THR A 15 -19.21 -1.73 -11.23
CA THR A 15 -19.51 -2.02 -12.64
C THR A 15 -18.36 -1.66 -13.57
N ILE A 16 -17.70 -0.51 -13.35
CA ILE A 16 -16.60 -0.02 -14.20
C ILE A 16 -15.28 -0.71 -13.81
N GLY A 17 -15.00 -0.81 -12.51
CA GLY A 17 -13.72 -1.28 -12.00
C GLY A 17 -13.52 -2.79 -12.04
N GLN A 18 -14.59 -3.58 -11.89
CA GLN A 18 -14.48 -5.04 -11.84
C GLN A 18 -13.97 -5.64 -13.18
N PRO A 19 -14.42 -5.19 -14.36
CA PRO A 19 -13.80 -5.59 -15.63
C PRO A 19 -12.32 -5.22 -15.70
N ILE A 20 -11.94 -4.01 -15.26
CA ILE A 20 -10.55 -3.52 -15.31
C ILE A 20 -9.63 -4.41 -14.49
N ILE A 21 -9.98 -4.69 -13.22
CA ILE A 21 -9.14 -5.54 -12.36
C ILE A 21 -9.11 -7.00 -12.83
N THR A 22 -10.18 -7.48 -13.46
CA THR A 22 -10.20 -8.81 -14.08
C THR A 22 -9.23 -8.88 -15.27
N VAL A 23 -9.19 -7.85 -16.11
CA VAL A 23 -8.23 -7.76 -17.22
C VAL A 23 -6.80 -7.67 -16.69
N ILE A 24 -6.53 -6.84 -15.66
CA ILE A 24 -5.22 -6.77 -14.99
C ILE A 24 -4.81 -8.16 -14.49
N PHE A 25 -5.72 -8.87 -13.81
CA PHE A 25 -5.45 -10.22 -13.33
C PHE A 25 -5.07 -11.19 -14.45
N LEU A 26 -5.84 -11.21 -15.55
CA LEU A 26 -5.58 -12.11 -16.68
C LEU A 26 -4.25 -11.79 -17.38
N ILE A 27 -3.97 -10.51 -17.62
CA ILE A 27 -2.72 -10.07 -18.23
C ILE A 27 -1.54 -10.37 -17.30
N SER A 28 -1.65 -10.08 -16.00
CA SER A 28 -0.61 -10.38 -15.01
C SER A 28 -0.35 -11.87 -14.87
N LEU A 29 -1.38 -12.71 -14.88
CA LEU A 29 -1.22 -14.17 -14.87
C LEU A 29 -0.46 -14.64 -16.11
N PHE A 30 -0.85 -14.14 -17.28
CA PHE A 30 -0.20 -14.47 -18.54
C PHE A 30 1.24 -13.93 -18.61
N LEU A 31 1.49 -12.73 -18.11
CA LEU A 31 2.81 -12.13 -17.94
C LEU A 31 3.72 -13.01 -17.08
N GLY A 32 3.21 -13.53 -15.97
CA GLY A 32 3.93 -14.48 -15.12
C GLY A 32 4.32 -15.75 -15.87
N ILE A 33 3.38 -16.34 -16.61
CA ILE A 33 3.61 -17.56 -17.41
C ILE A 33 4.66 -17.31 -18.51
N ILE A 34 4.54 -16.21 -19.26
CA ILE A 34 5.52 -15.86 -20.31
C ILE A 34 6.90 -15.58 -19.70
N SER A 35 6.94 -14.93 -18.55
CA SER A 35 8.20 -14.65 -17.85
C SER A 35 8.89 -15.95 -17.42
N ILE A 36 8.14 -16.93 -16.91
CA ILE A 36 8.66 -18.28 -16.61
C ILE A 36 9.12 -18.97 -17.91
N TYR A 37 8.31 -18.92 -18.96
CA TYR A 37 8.68 -19.49 -20.26
C TYR A 37 9.98 -18.88 -20.79
N HIS A 38 10.15 -17.56 -20.72
CA HIS A 38 11.38 -16.90 -21.12
C HIS A 38 12.58 -17.37 -20.28
N ILE A 39 12.44 -17.52 -18.97
CA ILE A 39 13.53 -18.01 -18.11
C ILE A 39 13.97 -19.42 -18.52
N LEU A 40 13.01 -20.30 -18.87
CA LEU A 40 13.29 -21.69 -19.25
C LEU A 40 13.82 -21.84 -20.69
N SER A 41 13.20 -21.14 -21.64
CA SER A 41 13.51 -21.25 -23.08
C SER A 41 14.62 -20.31 -23.54
N ASN A 42 14.89 -19.25 -22.78
CA ASN A 42 15.76 -18.15 -23.16
C ASN A 42 15.35 -17.43 -24.47
N ASP A 43 14.06 -17.44 -24.81
CA ASP A 43 13.53 -16.76 -25.99
C ASP A 43 13.39 -15.24 -25.75
N THR A 44 14.23 -14.45 -26.42
CA THR A 44 14.20 -12.98 -26.34
C THR A 44 12.87 -12.39 -26.83
N ARG A 45 12.15 -13.04 -27.74
CA ARG A 45 10.83 -12.57 -28.20
C ARG A 45 9.81 -12.63 -27.07
N ALA A 46 9.80 -13.72 -26.31
CA ALA A 46 8.97 -13.87 -25.12
C ALA A 46 9.27 -12.79 -24.08
N TYR A 47 10.54 -12.45 -23.85
CA TYR A 47 10.91 -11.35 -22.95
C TYR A 47 10.37 -9.99 -23.42
N ILE A 48 10.60 -9.63 -24.69
CA ILE A 48 10.11 -8.36 -25.24
C ILE A 48 8.58 -8.29 -25.16
N PHE A 49 7.90 -9.40 -25.40
CA PHE A 49 6.45 -9.48 -25.27
C PHE A 49 5.98 -9.32 -23.81
N ALA A 50 6.64 -9.96 -22.85
CA ALA A 50 6.37 -9.79 -21.43
C ALA A 50 6.50 -8.31 -21.00
N GLU A 51 7.55 -7.61 -21.44
CA GLU A 51 7.72 -6.19 -21.09
C GLU A 51 6.61 -5.30 -21.67
N LYS A 52 6.12 -5.59 -22.88
CA LYS A 52 4.97 -4.89 -23.46
C LYS A 52 3.69 -5.15 -22.66
N LEU A 53 3.43 -6.40 -22.26
CA LEU A 53 2.29 -6.75 -21.40
C LEU A 53 2.34 -6.03 -20.06
N ARG A 54 3.52 -5.99 -19.42
CA ARG A 54 3.73 -5.28 -18.15
C ARG A 54 3.42 -3.78 -18.25
N ILE A 55 3.75 -3.13 -19.38
CA ILE A 55 3.41 -1.72 -19.61
C ILE A 55 1.89 -1.55 -19.68
N VAL A 56 1.18 -2.42 -20.41
CA VAL A 56 -0.29 -2.41 -20.48
C VAL A 56 -0.90 -2.58 -19.08
N ASP A 57 -0.41 -3.54 -18.30
CA ASP A 57 -0.84 -3.75 -16.91
C ASP A 57 -0.62 -2.52 -16.04
N THR A 58 0.54 -1.87 -16.18
CA THR A 58 0.86 -0.64 -15.42
C THR A 58 -0.15 0.46 -15.76
N LEU A 59 -0.49 0.65 -17.04
CA LEU A 59 -1.48 1.65 -17.46
C LEU A 59 -2.89 1.32 -16.95
N LEU A 60 -3.30 0.05 -16.95
CA LEU A 60 -4.57 -0.38 -16.40
C LEU A 60 -4.63 -0.19 -14.88
N LEU A 61 -3.53 -0.45 -14.16
CA LEU A 61 -3.42 -0.16 -12.72
C LEU A 61 -3.57 1.34 -12.43
N PHE A 62 -2.99 2.21 -13.26
CA PHE A 62 -3.22 3.65 -13.15
C PHE A 62 -4.68 4.03 -13.42
N LEU A 63 -5.31 3.46 -14.44
CA LEU A 63 -6.71 3.71 -14.76
C LEU A 63 -7.62 3.31 -13.60
N GLY A 64 -7.44 2.12 -13.02
CA GLY A 64 -8.21 1.70 -11.87
C GLY A 64 -7.94 2.54 -10.63
N PHE A 65 -6.69 3.00 -10.42
CA PHE A 65 -6.38 3.94 -9.33
C PHE A 65 -7.09 5.29 -9.49
N ILE A 66 -7.21 5.79 -10.73
CA ILE A 66 -7.99 7.01 -11.02
C ILE A 66 -9.47 6.81 -10.66
N ILE A 67 -10.04 5.64 -10.93
CA ILE A 67 -11.43 5.31 -10.56
C ILE A 67 -11.60 5.26 -9.03
N ILE A 68 -10.66 4.66 -8.32
CA ILE A 68 -10.64 4.66 -6.84
C ILE A 68 -10.56 6.10 -6.32
N ALA A 69 -9.64 6.92 -6.84
CA ALA A 69 -9.51 8.31 -6.43
C ALA A 69 -10.79 9.13 -6.70
N TRP A 70 -11.43 8.90 -7.85
CA TRP A 70 -12.71 9.49 -8.18
C TRP A 70 -13.81 9.08 -7.19
N PHE A 71 -13.87 7.80 -6.80
CA PHE A 71 -14.82 7.31 -5.82
C PHE A 71 -14.69 8.01 -4.46
N HIS A 72 -13.45 8.13 -3.97
CA HIS A 72 -13.19 8.82 -2.70
C HIS A 72 -13.57 10.30 -2.76
N LEU A 73 -13.27 10.96 -3.88
CA LEU A 73 -13.67 12.35 -4.10
C LEU A 73 -15.20 12.50 -4.08
N ARG A 74 -15.94 11.57 -4.69
CA ARG A 74 -17.40 11.56 -4.66
C ARG A 74 -17.93 11.38 -3.25
N ILE A 75 -17.36 10.47 -2.45
CA ILE A 75 -17.73 10.33 -1.04
C ILE A 75 -17.54 11.66 -0.28
N TYR A 76 -16.35 12.27 -0.40
CA TYR A 76 -16.01 13.52 0.28
C TYR A 76 -16.97 14.67 -0.08
N GLN A 77 -17.25 14.84 -1.38
CA GLN A 77 -18.12 15.89 -1.87
C GLN A 77 -19.57 15.72 -1.41
N ALA A 78 -20.01 14.47 -1.26
CA ALA A 78 -21.42 14.17 -1.26
C ALA A 78 -21.98 13.76 0.11
N ILE A 79 -21.13 13.28 1.03
CA ILE A 79 -21.53 12.86 2.38
C ILE A 79 -21.01 13.85 3.42
N GLU A 80 -21.94 14.40 4.19
CA GLU A 80 -21.69 15.35 5.26
C GLU A 80 -22.44 14.89 6.52
N LEU A 81 -21.69 14.74 7.62
CA LEU A 81 -22.22 14.40 8.93
C LEU A 81 -22.53 15.70 9.67
N VAL A 82 -23.80 16.04 9.75
CA VAL A 82 -24.26 17.27 10.42
C VAL A 82 -24.40 17.00 11.91
N TYR A 83 -23.74 17.83 12.73
CA TYR A 83 -23.78 17.71 14.19
C TYR A 83 -25.02 18.43 14.74
N PRO A 84 -25.77 17.82 15.67
CA PRO A 84 -26.82 18.51 16.41
C PRO A 84 -26.29 19.76 17.12
N ALA A 85 -27.13 20.80 17.23
CA ALA A 85 -26.74 22.06 17.84
C ALA A 85 -26.23 21.88 19.29
N GLU A 86 -26.85 20.98 20.05
CA GLU A 86 -26.45 20.63 21.42
C GLU A 86 -25.02 20.08 21.48
N LEU A 87 -24.70 19.13 20.61
CA LEU A 87 -23.37 18.53 20.54
C LEU A 87 -22.32 19.52 20.01
N SER A 88 -22.69 20.34 19.03
CA SER A 88 -21.85 21.42 18.53
C SER A 88 -21.49 22.43 19.62
N ASN A 89 -22.47 22.81 20.45
CA ASN A 89 -22.29 23.70 21.59
C ASN A 89 -21.47 23.04 22.70
N TYR A 90 -21.68 21.74 22.96
CA TYR A 90 -20.89 20.97 23.92
C TYR A 90 -19.40 20.98 23.55
N PHE A 91 -19.06 20.71 22.29
CA PHE A 91 -17.67 20.81 21.82
C PHE A 91 -17.14 22.25 21.92
N ALA A 92 -17.93 23.25 21.51
CA ALA A 92 -17.52 24.64 21.61
C ALA A 92 -17.19 25.08 23.05
N GLN A 93 -17.94 24.58 24.05
CA GLN A 93 -17.70 24.89 25.46
C GLN A 93 -16.54 24.11 26.07
N THR A 94 -16.35 22.85 25.67
CA THR A 94 -15.34 21.95 26.28
C THR A 94 -13.97 22.03 25.61
N THR A 95 -13.90 22.19 24.29
CA THR A 95 -12.66 22.22 23.51
C THR A 95 -12.35 23.59 22.91
N GLY A 96 -13.28 24.55 22.99
CA GLY A 96 -13.17 25.85 22.33
C GLY A 96 -13.40 25.80 20.82
N VAL A 97 -13.68 24.61 20.25
CA VAL A 97 -13.86 24.40 18.81
C VAL A 97 -15.31 24.06 18.53
N ARG A 98 -15.96 24.87 17.69
CA ARG A 98 -17.33 24.62 17.24
C ARG A 98 -17.32 23.73 16.00
N ILE A 99 -17.94 22.55 16.10
CA ILE A 99 -18.04 21.58 15.01
C ILE A 99 -19.50 21.52 14.58
N ASN A 100 -19.80 22.01 13.38
CA ASN A 100 -21.17 22.00 12.83
C ASN A 100 -21.41 20.81 11.90
N ALA A 101 -20.37 20.43 11.15
CA ALA A 101 -20.41 19.27 10.28
C ALA A 101 -19.01 18.71 10.05
N MET A 102 -18.93 17.42 9.71
CA MET A 102 -17.71 16.77 9.24
C MET A 102 -17.96 16.01 7.95
N ARG A 103 -16.88 15.71 7.21
CA ARG A 103 -16.91 14.95 5.96
C ARG A 103 -15.96 13.77 6.05
N PHE A 104 -16.15 12.81 5.15
CA PHE A 104 -15.26 11.66 4.98
C PHE A 104 -14.15 12.00 3.98
N ALA A 105 -12.96 12.40 4.45
CA ALA A 105 -11.78 12.60 3.60
C ALA A 105 -10.90 11.35 3.60
N ILE A 106 -11.37 10.27 2.98
CA ILE A 106 -10.80 8.93 3.13
C ILE A 106 -9.50 8.76 2.31
N PRO A 107 -8.39 8.28 2.91
CA PRO A 107 -7.14 8.02 2.19
C PRO A 107 -7.24 6.89 1.14
N LEU A 108 -6.51 7.03 0.02
CA LEU A 108 -6.56 6.13 -1.17
C LEU A 108 -5.82 4.78 -1.02
N TRP A 109 -5.74 4.25 0.19
CA TRP A 109 -5.00 3.02 0.46
C TRP A 109 -5.65 2.18 1.56
N ILE A 110 -6.86 2.50 2.01
CA ILE A 110 -7.48 1.82 3.15
C ILE A 110 -8.17 0.51 2.75
N GLU A 111 -8.54 -0.30 3.75
CA GLU A 111 -9.34 -1.53 3.55
C GLU A 111 -8.82 -2.43 2.40
N THR A 112 -9.64 -2.62 1.36
CA THR A 112 -9.38 -3.46 0.19
C THR A 112 -8.48 -2.81 -0.87
N GLU A 113 -8.07 -1.54 -0.68
CA GLU A 113 -7.25 -0.80 -1.64
C GLU A 113 -5.75 -0.90 -1.35
N LYS A 114 -5.37 -1.36 -0.14
CA LYS A 114 -3.98 -1.48 0.32
C LYS A 114 -3.09 -2.23 -0.68
N LEU A 115 -3.49 -3.43 -1.09
CA LEU A 115 -2.71 -4.26 -2.01
C LEU A 115 -2.74 -3.71 -3.43
N TYR A 116 -3.83 -3.05 -3.83
CA TYR A 116 -3.93 -2.41 -5.15
C TYR A 116 -2.90 -1.28 -5.27
N PHE A 117 -2.88 -0.38 -4.29
CA PHE A 117 -1.91 0.72 -4.23
C PHE A 117 -0.47 0.20 -4.18
N TRP A 118 -0.22 -0.87 -3.42
CA TRP A 118 1.11 -1.47 -3.35
C TRP A 118 1.54 -2.12 -4.67
N THR A 119 0.64 -2.84 -5.34
CA THR A 119 0.88 -3.45 -6.67
C THR A 119 1.17 -2.37 -7.72
N LEU A 120 0.44 -1.25 -7.69
CA LEU A 120 0.74 -0.08 -8.51
C LEU A 120 2.16 0.44 -8.23
N CYS A 121 2.55 0.62 -6.97
CA CYS A 121 3.90 1.07 -6.62
C CYS A 121 4.98 0.12 -7.15
N ILE A 122 4.79 -1.20 -7.05
CA ILE A 122 5.71 -2.20 -7.61
C ILE A 122 5.84 -2.04 -9.13
N SER A 123 4.71 -1.90 -9.84
CA SER A 123 4.72 -1.71 -11.30
C SER A 123 5.51 -0.47 -11.73
N ILE A 124 5.42 0.62 -10.95
CA ILE A 124 6.14 1.87 -11.19
C ILE A 124 7.64 1.67 -10.98
N PHE A 125 8.07 0.99 -9.91
CA PHE A 125 9.50 0.71 -9.69
C PHE A 125 10.09 -0.17 -10.78
N LEU A 126 9.33 -1.15 -11.28
CA LEU A 126 9.73 -1.96 -12.44
C LEU A 126 9.86 -1.10 -13.70
N ALA A 127 8.90 -0.18 -13.94
CA ALA A 127 8.98 0.75 -15.06
C ALA A 127 10.20 1.67 -14.97
N ILE A 128 10.46 2.25 -13.79
CA ILE A 128 11.65 3.08 -13.52
C ILE A 128 12.94 2.27 -13.74
N SER A 129 12.97 1.01 -13.32
CA SER A 129 14.11 0.12 -13.54
C SER A 129 14.39 -0.08 -15.03
N ASN A 130 13.36 -0.34 -15.82
CA ASN A 130 13.51 -0.53 -17.28
C ASN A 130 13.92 0.74 -18.01
N LEU A 131 13.55 1.92 -17.51
CA LEU A 131 14.00 3.20 -18.06
C LEU A 131 15.48 3.49 -17.72
N ARG A 132 15.97 2.99 -16.58
CA ARG A 132 17.34 3.27 -16.10
C ARG A 132 18.36 2.22 -16.54
N TYR A 133 17.93 0.99 -16.80
CA TYR A 133 18.80 -0.14 -17.07
C TYR A 133 18.36 -0.88 -18.34
N ASP A 134 19.32 -1.14 -19.22
CA ASP A 134 19.11 -1.98 -20.40
C ASP A 134 19.20 -3.45 -20.01
N PHE A 135 18.04 -4.08 -19.79
CA PHE A 135 17.93 -5.48 -19.44
C PHE A 135 18.12 -6.45 -20.61
N LEU A 136 18.03 -5.98 -21.86
CA LEU A 136 18.31 -6.80 -23.05
C LEU A 136 19.81 -7.04 -23.27
N LYS A 137 20.66 -6.24 -22.61
CA LYS A 137 22.11 -6.29 -22.77
C LYS A 137 22.72 -7.67 -22.53
N THR A 138 22.24 -8.42 -21.53
CA THR A 138 22.71 -9.78 -21.26
C THR A 138 21.54 -10.72 -20.97
N LYS A 139 21.78 -12.02 -21.19
CA LYS A 139 20.83 -13.07 -20.79
C LYS A 139 20.44 -12.97 -19.32
N MET A 140 21.42 -12.75 -18.44
CA MET A 140 21.17 -12.71 -16.99
C MET A 140 20.34 -11.49 -16.58
N THR A 141 20.50 -10.34 -17.23
CA THR A 141 19.70 -9.14 -16.95
C THR A 141 18.26 -9.29 -17.44
N ALA A 142 18.02 -9.99 -18.54
CA ALA A 142 16.67 -10.30 -19.01
C ALA A 142 15.94 -11.29 -18.08
N ILE A 143 16.65 -12.32 -17.60
CA ILE A 143 16.14 -13.28 -16.60
C ILE A 143 15.79 -12.57 -15.30
N PHE A 144 16.62 -11.60 -14.88
CA PHE A 144 16.35 -10.77 -13.71
C PHE A 144 15.06 -9.96 -13.86
N SER A 145 14.89 -9.24 -14.98
CA SER A 145 13.66 -8.50 -15.27
C SER A 145 12.42 -9.41 -15.30
N SER A 146 12.56 -10.61 -15.86
CA SER A 146 11.49 -11.61 -15.88
C SER A 146 11.14 -12.12 -14.47
N SER A 147 12.13 -12.23 -13.58
CA SER A 147 11.90 -12.61 -12.18
C SER A 147 11.14 -11.51 -11.42
N LEU A 148 11.40 -10.24 -11.73
CA LEU A 148 10.60 -9.12 -11.22
C LEU A 148 9.17 -9.17 -11.74
N ASN A 149 8.97 -9.51 -13.02
CA ASN A 149 7.64 -9.65 -13.62
C ASN A 149 6.83 -10.78 -12.96
N ILE A 150 7.48 -11.89 -12.59
CA ILE A 150 6.83 -12.96 -11.82
C ILE A 150 6.39 -12.48 -10.44
N MET A 151 7.24 -11.72 -9.74
CA MET A 151 6.88 -11.15 -8.43
C MET A 151 5.70 -10.17 -8.57
N PHE A 152 5.74 -9.26 -9.56
CA PHE A 152 4.65 -8.34 -9.85
C PHE A 152 3.34 -9.08 -10.16
N ALA A 153 3.39 -10.11 -11.01
CA ALA A 153 2.24 -10.95 -11.34
C ALA A 153 1.65 -11.61 -10.07
N ALA A 154 2.49 -12.12 -9.17
CA ALA A 154 2.03 -12.69 -7.91
C ALA A 154 1.28 -11.66 -7.04
N PHE A 155 1.77 -10.42 -6.94
CA PHE A 155 1.08 -9.35 -6.23
C PHE A 155 -0.26 -8.96 -6.88
N ALA A 156 -0.33 -8.90 -8.21
CA ALA A 156 -1.57 -8.65 -8.95
C ALA A 156 -2.61 -9.76 -8.71
N VAL A 157 -2.19 -11.03 -8.71
CA VAL A 157 -3.05 -12.17 -8.38
C VAL A 157 -3.55 -12.09 -6.94
N LEU A 158 -2.67 -11.80 -5.97
CA LEU A 158 -3.07 -11.61 -4.57
C LEU A 158 -4.07 -10.46 -4.43
N THR A 159 -3.86 -9.36 -5.14
CA THR A 159 -4.80 -8.23 -5.15
C THR A 159 -6.18 -8.65 -5.65
N TYR A 160 -6.27 -9.39 -6.76
CA TYR A 160 -7.56 -9.82 -7.31
C TYR A 160 -8.35 -10.76 -6.39
N PHE A 161 -7.69 -11.68 -5.69
CA PHE A 161 -8.37 -12.68 -4.87
C PHE A 161 -8.57 -12.27 -3.41
N ILE A 162 -7.61 -11.54 -2.82
CA ILE A 162 -7.59 -11.24 -1.39
C ILE A 162 -8.12 -9.83 -1.11
N SER A 163 -7.80 -8.86 -1.97
CA SER A 163 -7.99 -7.44 -1.67
C SER A 163 -8.42 -6.71 -2.94
N ASN A 164 -9.60 -7.10 -3.46
CA ASN A 164 -10.16 -6.51 -4.67
C ASN A 164 -11.02 -5.29 -4.29
N PRO A 165 -10.58 -4.05 -4.60
CA PRO A 165 -11.29 -2.83 -4.23
C PRO A 165 -12.58 -2.59 -5.03
N PHE A 166 -12.79 -3.29 -6.14
CA PHE A 166 -13.96 -3.10 -7.00
C PHE A 166 -15.08 -4.12 -6.73
N ARG A 167 -14.77 -5.27 -6.13
CA ARG A 167 -15.78 -6.27 -5.75
C ARG A 167 -16.67 -5.75 -4.61
N GLU A 168 -16.04 -5.28 -3.54
CA GLU A 168 -16.70 -4.57 -2.44
C GLU A 168 -15.89 -3.30 -2.15
N PRO A 169 -16.27 -2.16 -2.75
CA PRO A 169 -15.59 -0.89 -2.48
C PRO A 169 -15.86 -0.45 -1.05
N LEU A 170 -14.77 -0.23 -0.31
CA LEU A 170 -14.75 0.27 1.06
C LEU A 170 -15.84 -0.34 1.99
N PRO A 171 -15.86 -1.67 2.23
CA PRO A 171 -16.88 -2.32 3.04
C PRO A 171 -17.07 -1.72 4.43
N GLY A 172 -16.00 -1.32 5.12
CA GLY A 172 -16.06 -0.76 6.48
C GLY A 172 -16.66 0.64 6.48
N VAL A 173 -16.11 1.54 5.67
CA VAL A 173 -16.69 2.87 5.43
C VAL A 173 -18.15 2.78 4.95
N HIS A 174 -18.47 1.81 4.08
CA HIS A 174 -19.83 1.64 3.59
C HIS A 174 -20.82 1.32 4.71
N LEU A 175 -20.42 0.48 5.67
CA LEU A 175 -21.21 0.22 6.88
C LEU A 175 -21.38 1.49 7.72
N GLU A 176 -20.30 2.25 7.93
CA GLU A 176 -20.34 3.52 8.68
C GLU A 176 -21.27 4.56 8.04
N ILE A 177 -21.19 4.74 6.71
CA ILE A 177 -22.08 5.62 5.96
C ILE A 177 -23.53 5.14 6.06
N THR A 178 -23.77 3.83 5.92
CA THR A 178 -25.12 3.26 6.03
C THR A 178 -25.73 3.51 7.40
N ASN A 179 -24.96 3.27 8.45
CA ASN A 179 -25.38 3.52 9.83
C ASN A 179 -25.66 5.00 10.09
N TRP A 180 -24.86 5.91 9.51
CA TRP A 180 -25.12 7.35 9.57
C TRP A 180 -26.49 7.71 9.01
N TYR A 181 -26.83 7.25 7.80
CA TYR A 181 -28.12 7.57 7.19
C TYR A 181 -29.29 6.91 7.94
N GLN A 182 -29.10 5.70 8.48
CA GLN A 182 -30.11 5.07 9.32
C GLN A 182 -30.38 5.89 10.59
N ALA A 183 -29.34 6.26 11.33
CA ALA A 183 -29.45 7.09 12.53
C ALA A 183 -30.06 8.46 12.23
N SER A 184 -29.60 9.11 11.15
CA SER A 184 -30.13 10.41 10.73
C SER A 184 -31.60 10.35 10.33
N ASN A 185 -32.07 9.26 9.73
CA ASN A 185 -33.48 9.10 9.34
C ASN A 185 -34.39 8.76 10.52
N MET A 186 -33.87 8.10 11.56
CA MET A 186 -34.63 7.86 12.80
C MET A 186 -34.94 9.17 13.52
N GLY A 187 -34.06 10.17 13.41
CA GLY A 187 -34.26 11.50 14.00
C GLY A 187 -34.14 11.53 15.53
N ASP A 188 -33.71 10.43 16.15
CA ASP A 188 -33.48 10.34 17.59
C ASP A 188 -32.12 11.00 17.95
N PRO A 189 -32.12 12.10 18.74
CA PRO A 189 -30.90 12.80 19.12
C PRO A 189 -29.90 11.93 19.87
N ASP A 190 -30.36 10.98 20.70
CA ASP A 190 -29.49 10.15 21.53
C ASP A 190 -28.75 9.13 20.66
N VAL A 191 -29.45 8.51 19.70
CA VAL A 191 -28.85 7.57 18.73
C VAL A 191 -27.81 8.29 17.87
N LEU A 192 -28.14 9.49 17.39
CA LEU A 192 -27.25 10.30 16.57
C LEU A 192 -26.00 10.73 17.35
N PHE A 193 -26.18 11.13 18.61
CA PHE A 193 -25.08 11.50 19.51
C PHE A 193 -24.13 10.32 19.74
N GLN A 194 -24.66 9.14 20.06
CA GLN A 194 -23.85 7.93 20.27
C GLN A 194 -23.05 7.56 19.02
N PHE A 195 -23.69 7.60 17.84
CA PHE A 195 -23.01 7.34 16.58
C PHE A 195 -21.88 8.35 16.31
N LEU A 196 -22.15 9.65 16.47
CA LEU A 196 -21.16 10.70 16.19
C LEU A 196 -19.96 10.65 17.15
N ILE A 197 -20.16 10.26 18.41
CA ILE A 197 -19.04 10.05 19.36
C ILE A 197 -18.18 8.87 18.92
N GLN A 198 -18.79 7.75 18.53
CA GLN A 198 -18.06 6.58 18.05
C GLN A 198 -17.26 6.89 16.76
N MET A 199 -17.84 7.69 15.87
CA MET A 199 -17.21 8.11 14.62
C MET A 199 -16.18 9.22 14.77
N TYR A 200 -16.30 10.08 15.80
CA TYR A 200 -15.44 11.24 16.02
C TYR A 200 -13.96 10.86 15.96
N PHE A 201 -13.57 9.80 16.65
CA PHE A 201 -12.19 9.35 16.71
C PHE A 201 -11.68 8.90 15.32
N ARG A 202 -12.46 8.11 14.58
CA ARG A 202 -12.07 7.64 13.23
C ARG A 202 -12.01 8.78 12.23
N LEU A 203 -12.99 9.68 12.23
CA LEU A 203 -13.01 10.83 11.34
C LEU A 203 -11.82 11.75 11.59
N THR A 204 -11.54 12.06 12.85
CA THR A 204 -10.49 13.01 13.23
C THR A 204 -9.09 12.42 13.03
N TYR A 205 -8.86 11.22 13.54
CA TYR A 205 -7.51 10.65 13.59
C TYR A 205 -7.20 9.71 12.44
N TYR A 206 -8.20 9.18 11.73
CA TYR A 206 -7.94 8.22 10.65
C TYR A 206 -8.28 8.79 9.28
N TYR A 207 -9.54 9.12 9.00
CA TYR A 207 -9.93 9.62 7.68
C TYR A 207 -9.36 11.01 7.40
N ASN A 208 -9.70 12.01 8.22
CA ASN A 208 -9.35 13.41 7.95
C ASN A 208 -7.96 13.79 8.47
N SER A 209 -7.15 12.82 8.88
CA SER A 209 -5.81 13.05 9.40
C SER A 209 -4.79 13.17 8.27
N GLU A 210 -4.07 14.28 8.20
CA GLU A 210 -2.99 14.51 7.23
C GLU A 210 -1.90 13.43 7.29
N TYR A 211 -1.69 12.86 8.48
CA TYR A 211 -0.75 11.77 8.69
C TYR A 211 -1.14 10.52 7.88
N MET A 212 -2.42 10.20 7.79
CA MET A 212 -2.87 9.02 7.03
C MET A 212 -2.76 9.23 5.51
N TRP A 213 -2.80 10.47 5.05
CA TRP A 213 -2.56 10.81 3.65
C TRP A 213 -1.08 10.80 3.26
N THR A 214 -0.16 10.82 4.22
CA THR A 214 1.28 10.98 3.96
C THR A 214 2.10 9.78 4.43
N HIS A 215 1.98 9.38 5.69
CA HIS A 215 2.82 8.36 6.30
C HIS A 215 2.66 6.97 5.66
N PRO A 216 1.46 6.36 5.59
CA PRO A 216 1.32 5.01 5.06
C PRO A 216 1.68 4.88 3.57
N PRO A 217 1.32 5.83 2.67
CA PRO A 217 1.80 5.80 1.30
C PRO A 217 3.33 5.75 1.17
N MET A 218 4.07 6.52 1.99
CA MET A 218 5.54 6.45 2.02
C MET A 218 6.04 5.05 2.38
N LEU A 219 5.38 4.37 3.33
CA LEU A 219 5.73 3.00 3.70
C LEU A 219 5.44 2.00 2.56
N PHE A 220 4.29 2.07 1.90
CA PHE A 220 3.98 1.20 0.75
C PHE A 220 4.98 1.38 -0.39
N ILE A 221 5.37 2.62 -0.69
CA ILE A 221 6.40 2.91 -1.71
C ILE A 221 7.75 2.32 -1.26
N ALA A 222 8.11 2.44 0.03
CA ALA A 222 9.33 1.84 0.56
C ALA A 222 9.33 0.30 0.43
N TYR A 223 8.21 -0.34 0.73
CA TYR A 223 8.02 -1.79 0.63
C TYR A 223 8.00 -2.28 -0.82
N ALA A 224 7.47 -1.49 -1.77
CA ALA A 224 7.56 -1.82 -3.19
C ALA A 224 9.02 -1.81 -3.68
N SER A 225 9.82 -0.83 -3.23
CA SER A 225 11.25 -0.77 -3.54
C SER A 225 12.05 -1.97 -2.98
N LEU A 226 11.61 -2.53 -1.84
CA LEU A 226 12.20 -3.73 -1.26
C LEU A 226 12.09 -4.94 -2.18
N VAL A 227 11.02 -5.08 -2.97
CA VAL A 227 10.85 -6.20 -3.92
C VAL A 227 11.99 -6.23 -4.93
N VAL A 228 12.33 -5.09 -5.52
CA VAL A 228 13.43 -4.99 -6.49
C VAL A 228 14.78 -5.28 -5.82
N THR A 229 14.97 -4.74 -4.62
CA THR A 229 16.18 -4.96 -3.81
C THR A 229 16.36 -6.44 -3.46
N PHE A 230 15.28 -7.12 -3.07
CA PHE A 230 15.23 -8.53 -2.74
C PHE A 230 15.68 -9.39 -3.91
N VAL A 231 15.02 -9.25 -5.07
CA VAL A 231 15.36 -10.03 -6.26
C VAL A 231 16.80 -9.75 -6.68
N GLY A 232 17.27 -8.50 -6.60
CA GLY A 232 18.65 -8.18 -6.95
C GLY A 232 19.66 -8.81 -5.99
N CYS A 233 19.36 -8.86 -4.70
CA CYS A 233 20.20 -9.55 -3.71
C CYS A 233 20.22 -11.07 -3.93
N VAL A 234 19.10 -11.68 -4.29
CA VAL A 234 19.04 -13.09 -4.70
C VAL A 234 19.97 -13.34 -5.91
N PHE A 235 19.88 -12.49 -6.94
CA PHE A 235 20.74 -12.59 -8.11
C PHE A 235 22.22 -12.36 -7.82
N MET A 236 22.56 -11.47 -6.87
CA MET A 236 23.94 -11.28 -6.42
C MET A 236 24.55 -12.57 -5.86
N LEU A 237 23.76 -13.43 -5.21
CA LEU A 237 24.21 -14.73 -4.69
C LEU A 237 24.43 -15.76 -5.79
N PHE A 238 23.59 -15.75 -6.83
CA PHE A 238 23.75 -16.65 -7.98
C PHE A 238 24.88 -16.22 -8.92
N ARG A 239 25.00 -14.92 -9.19
CA ARG A 239 26.00 -14.34 -10.10
C ARG A 239 26.54 -13.05 -9.50
N ARG A 240 27.87 -13.00 -9.31
CA ARG A 240 28.57 -11.82 -8.80
C ARG A 240 28.75 -10.74 -9.87
N GLU A 241 27.65 -10.27 -10.44
CA GLU A 241 27.63 -9.19 -11.42
C GLU A 241 27.36 -7.85 -10.75
N LYS A 242 28.11 -6.81 -11.15
CA LYS A 242 27.99 -5.45 -10.58
C LYS A 242 26.63 -4.80 -10.85
N ILE A 243 25.90 -5.26 -11.86
CA ILE A 243 24.61 -4.69 -12.26
C ILE A 243 23.53 -4.96 -11.20
N PHE A 244 23.43 -6.19 -10.68
CA PHE A 244 22.43 -6.54 -9.66
C PHE A 244 22.65 -5.76 -8.37
N ASP A 245 23.91 -5.66 -7.94
CA ASP A 245 24.28 -4.82 -6.80
C ASP A 245 23.89 -3.34 -7.00
N ARG A 246 24.16 -2.78 -8.19
CA ARG A 246 23.80 -1.40 -8.51
C ARG A 246 22.29 -1.18 -8.47
N ILE A 247 21.52 -2.09 -9.07
CA ILE A 247 20.05 -2.04 -9.10
C ILE A 247 19.50 -2.14 -7.68
N SER A 248 19.93 -3.16 -6.92
CA SER A 248 19.52 -3.36 -5.53
C SER A 248 19.80 -2.14 -4.68
N TYR A 249 21.04 -1.63 -4.72
CA TYR A 249 21.44 -0.48 -3.91
C TYR A 249 20.67 0.79 -4.28
N SER A 250 20.42 1.03 -5.57
CA SER A 250 19.64 2.18 -6.02
C SER A 250 18.22 2.16 -5.46
N HIS A 251 17.58 0.99 -5.41
CA HIS A 251 16.22 0.84 -4.87
C HIS A 251 16.23 0.88 -3.34
N ALA A 252 17.19 0.18 -2.72
CA ALA A 252 17.32 0.11 -1.28
C ALA A 252 17.47 1.50 -0.65
N ARG A 253 18.24 2.40 -1.28
CA ARG A 253 18.39 3.79 -0.81
C ARG A 253 17.08 4.56 -0.78
N VAL A 254 16.28 4.44 -1.85
CA VAL A 254 14.97 5.11 -1.94
C VAL A 254 14.02 4.52 -0.89
N GLY A 255 13.98 3.19 -0.78
CA GLY A 255 13.14 2.50 0.18
C GLY A 255 13.50 2.86 1.63
N TYR A 256 14.79 2.87 1.97
CA TYR A 256 15.25 3.26 3.31
C TYR A 256 14.90 4.70 3.67
N LEU A 257 15.08 5.64 2.73
CA LEU A 257 14.77 7.05 2.97
C LEU A 257 13.28 7.23 3.25
N LEU A 258 12.42 6.65 2.41
CA LEU A 258 10.97 6.74 2.57
C LEU A 258 10.47 5.99 3.81
N LEU A 259 11.06 4.84 4.15
CA LEU A 259 10.77 4.13 5.40
C LEU A 259 11.10 5.01 6.61
N THR A 260 12.29 5.60 6.63
CA THR A 260 12.75 6.44 7.75
C THR A 260 11.88 7.68 7.91
N VAL A 261 11.69 8.45 6.83
CA VAL A 261 10.87 9.67 6.86
C VAL A 261 9.42 9.34 7.18
N GLY A 262 8.88 8.27 6.57
CA GLY A 262 7.56 7.76 6.88
C GLY A 262 7.42 7.51 8.38
N MET A 263 8.26 6.67 8.98
CA MET A 263 8.20 6.37 10.42
C MET A 263 8.27 7.62 11.30
N LEU A 264 9.13 8.58 10.97
CA LEU A 264 9.24 9.85 11.71
C LEU A 264 7.97 10.70 11.62
N ILE A 265 7.32 10.76 10.45
CA ILE A 265 6.05 11.49 10.26
C ILE A 265 4.90 10.77 10.98
N GLY A 266 4.88 9.44 11.00
CA GLY A 266 3.82 8.67 11.67
C GLY A 266 3.89 8.73 13.21
N TYR A 267 5.05 9.07 13.76
CA TYR A 267 5.29 9.04 15.20
C TYR A 267 4.42 10.01 16.02
N PRO A 268 4.35 11.34 15.70
CA PRO A 268 3.48 12.26 16.43
C PRO A 268 2.01 11.83 16.41
N TRP A 269 1.55 11.28 15.28
CA TRP A 269 0.20 10.76 15.16
C TRP A 269 -0.07 9.59 16.11
N ALA A 270 0.86 8.63 16.19
CA ALA A 270 0.73 7.48 17.10
C ALA A 270 0.61 7.90 18.57
N VAL A 271 1.36 8.93 18.98
CA VAL A 271 1.30 9.48 20.35
C VAL A 271 -0.08 10.04 20.66
N VAL A 272 -0.69 10.78 19.73
CA VAL A 272 -1.98 11.44 19.95
C VAL A 272 -3.16 10.49 19.74
N ALA A 273 -3.14 9.70 18.67
CA ALA A 273 -4.25 8.80 18.33
C ALA A 273 -4.32 7.59 19.29
N TRP A 274 -3.19 7.06 19.73
CA TRP A 274 -3.17 5.89 20.62
C TRP A 274 -2.80 6.23 22.06
N GLU A 275 -3.09 7.46 22.47
CA GLU A 275 -2.90 7.93 23.84
C GLU A 275 -3.49 6.90 24.85
N GLY A 276 -2.70 6.58 25.89
CA GLY A 276 -3.08 5.62 26.93
C GLY A 276 -2.99 4.13 26.55
N LYS A 277 -2.60 3.76 25.32
CA LYS A 277 -2.41 2.36 24.90
C LYS A 277 -0.94 2.00 24.71
N SER A 278 -0.59 0.72 24.87
CA SER A 278 0.78 0.20 24.69
C SER A 278 1.22 0.09 23.22
N TRP A 279 1.06 1.16 22.44
CA TRP A 279 1.28 1.16 20.99
C TRP A 279 2.72 0.90 20.57
N TRP A 280 3.70 1.21 21.42
CA TRP A 280 5.12 0.90 21.18
C TRP A 280 5.41 -0.59 21.12
N TRP A 281 4.58 -1.41 21.75
CA TRP A 281 4.70 -2.87 21.72
C TRP A 281 3.94 -3.51 20.57
N ASP A 282 3.32 -2.69 19.71
CA ASP A 282 2.57 -3.21 18.59
C ASP A 282 3.47 -4.01 17.61
N PRO A 283 3.04 -5.21 17.20
CA PRO A 283 3.73 -6.06 16.24
C PRO A 283 4.25 -5.33 15.00
N LYS A 284 3.45 -4.42 14.44
CA LYS A 284 3.75 -3.71 13.20
C LYS A 284 4.80 -2.63 13.43
N VAL A 285 4.73 -1.92 14.56
CA VAL A 285 5.71 -0.91 14.95
C VAL A 285 7.09 -1.56 15.15
N ASN A 286 7.15 -2.64 15.94
CA ASN A 286 8.40 -3.36 16.17
C ASN A 286 8.97 -3.99 14.90
N GLY A 287 8.12 -4.55 14.04
CA GLY A 287 8.53 -5.06 12.73
C GLY A 287 9.12 -3.96 11.83
N SER A 288 8.54 -2.75 11.86
CA SER A 288 9.10 -1.61 11.11
C SER A 288 10.47 -1.17 11.60
N ILE A 289 10.72 -1.18 12.92
CA ILE A 289 12.04 -0.90 13.50
C ILE A 289 13.04 -1.99 13.11
N MET A 290 12.65 -3.26 13.17
CA MET A 290 13.50 -4.37 12.71
C MET A 290 13.89 -4.20 11.23
N MET A 291 12.92 -3.87 10.36
CA MET A 291 13.21 -3.57 8.96
C MET A 291 14.17 -2.38 8.80
N TRP A 292 13.98 -1.31 9.57
CA TRP A 292 14.84 -0.13 9.55
C TRP A 292 16.29 -0.46 9.93
N VAL A 293 16.50 -1.28 10.96
CA VAL A 293 17.83 -1.76 11.38
C VAL A 293 18.47 -2.63 10.29
N LEU A 294 17.72 -3.57 9.72
CA LEU A 294 18.22 -4.44 8.64
C LEU A 294 18.59 -3.63 7.39
N TYR A 295 17.79 -2.63 7.02
CA TYR A 295 18.11 -1.72 5.93
C TYR A 295 19.39 -0.91 6.20
N SER A 296 19.52 -0.40 7.43
CA SER A 296 20.72 0.33 7.85
C SER A 296 21.97 -0.57 7.75
N ALA A 297 21.84 -1.83 8.18
CA ALA A 297 22.90 -2.84 8.04
C ALA A 297 23.20 -3.16 6.56
N TYR A 298 22.19 -3.27 5.70
CA TYR A 298 22.38 -3.46 4.25
C TYR A 298 23.19 -2.31 3.64
N LEU A 299 22.80 -1.07 3.91
CA LEU A 299 23.50 0.11 3.40
C LEU A 299 24.92 0.20 3.96
N HIS A 300 25.11 -0.10 5.24
CA HIS A 300 26.42 -0.08 5.88
C HIS A 300 27.37 -1.16 5.33
N THR A 301 26.88 -2.39 5.17
CA THR A 301 27.68 -3.49 4.60
C THR A 301 28.03 -3.21 3.14
N ARG A 302 27.17 -2.52 2.39
CA ARG A 302 27.47 -2.11 1.00
C ARG A 302 28.66 -1.15 0.90
N ILE A 303 28.93 -0.31 1.89
CA ILE A 303 30.12 0.56 1.92
C ILE A 303 31.40 -0.28 1.84
N TYR A 304 31.39 -1.44 2.50
CA TYR A 304 32.53 -2.36 2.58
C TYR A 304 32.52 -3.46 1.52
N LEU A 305 31.73 -3.35 0.44
CA LEU A 305 31.56 -4.43 -0.55
C LEU A 305 32.89 -4.93 -1.17
N LYS A 306 33.92 -4.07 -1.24
CA LYS A 306 35.25 -4.44 -1.75
C LYS A 306 36.05 -5.34 -0.79
N LYS A 307 35.71 -5.38 0.50
CA LYS A 307 36.34 -6.28 1.48
C LYS A 307 35.91 -7.73 1.23
N ARG A 308 36.77 -8.68 1.62
CA ARG A 308 36.54 -10.11 1.43
C ARG A 308 35.18 -10.53 1.99
N ASN A 309 34.39 -11.25 1.19
CA ASN A 309 33.06 -11.80 1.52
C ASN A 309 31.94 -10.80 1.88
N MET A 310 32.19 -9.49 1.90
CA MET A 310 31.15 -8.51 2.24
C MET A 310 29.99 -8.44 1.25
N TRP A 311 30.21 -8.82 -0.01
CA TRP A 311 29.14 -8.89 -1.01
C TRP A 311 28.09 -9.97 -0.69
N ARG A 312 28.52 -11.10 -0.10
CA ARG A 312 27.58 -12.15 0.37
C ARG A 312 26.78 -11.66 1.55
N ALA A 313 27.44 -11.04 2.53
CA ALA A 313 26.77 -10.45 3.69
C ALA A 313 25.74 -9.40 3.27
N THR A 314 26.11 -8.49 2.35
CA THR A 314 25.19 -7.46 1.81
C THR A 314 23.96 -8.11 1.17
N ALA A 315 24.15 -9.12 0.31
CA ALA A 315 23.05 -9.82 -0.33
C ALA A 315 22.15 -10.58 0.66
N ILE A 316 22.73 -11.28 1.63
CA ILE A 316 21.97 -11.99 2.67
C ILE A 316 21.15 -11.02 3.51
N ILE A 317 21.73 -9.90 3.95
CA ILE A 317 21.00 -8.89 4.73
C ILE A 317 19.85 -8.29 3.91
N GLY A 318 20.06 -8.03 2.61
CA GLY A 318 18.99 -7.56 1.72
C GLY A 318 17.84 -8.55 1.59
N ILE A 319 18.14 -9.86 1.55
CA ILE A 319 17.13 -10.92 1.59
C ILE A 319 16.39 -10.93 2.93
N LEU A 320 17.13 -10.83 4.05
CA LEU A 320 16.55 -10.75 5.39
C LEU A 320 15.64 -9.53 5.57
N CYS A 321 15.94 -8.39 4.94
CA CYS A 321 15.06 -7.21 4.95
C CYS A 321 13.66 -7.54 4.39
N PHE A 322 13.61 -8.24 3.26
CA PHE A 322 12.34 -8.65 2.64
C PHE A 322 11.63 -9.73 3.46
N MET A 323 12.37 -10.66 4.05
CA MET A 323 11.78 -11.66 4.96
C MET A 323 11.20 -10.98 6.22
N ALA A 324 11.86 -9.97 6.76
CA ALA A 324 11.35 -9.15 7.86
C ALA A 324 10.07 -8.39 7.49
N LEU A 325 9.96 -7.90 6.26
CA LEU A 325 8.73 -7.30 5.74
C LEU A 325 7.57 -8.32 5.74
N VAL A 326 7.78 -9.49 5.14
CA VAL A 326 6.77 -10.57 5.12
C VAL A 326 6.39 -10.97 6.54
N PHE A 327 7.38 -11.16 7.41
CA PHE A 327 7.16 -11.50 8.81
C PHE A 327 6.34 -10.42 9.54
N THR A 328 6.62 -9.13 9.33
CA THR A 328 5.88 -8.02 9.95
C THR A 328 4.40 -8.03 9.57
N TYR A 329 4.10 -8.27 8.29
CA TYR A 329 2.72 -8.37 7.82
C TYR A 329 2.00 -9.60 8.42
N LEU A 330 2.66 -10.76 8.42
CA LEU A 330 2.08 -11.98 9.03
C LEU A 330 1.85 -11.81 10.54
N LEU A 331 2.80 -11.22 11.25
CA LEU A 331 2.73 -10.96 12.69
C LEU A 331 1.53 -10.06 13.04
N THR A 332 1.19 -9.11 12.16
CA THR A 332 0.03 -8.22 12.35
C THR A 332 -1.30 -8.97 12.34
N TYR A 333 -1.39 -10.14 11.69
CA TYR A 333 -2.59 -10.98 11.69
C TYR A 333 -2.59 -12.03 12.81
N ILE A 334 -1.43 -12.41 13.32
CA ILE A 334 -1.27 -13.51 14.29
C ILE A 334 -1.23 -12.98 15.73
N ALA A 335 -0.58 -11.84 15.95
CA ALA A 335 -0.41 -11.26 17.28
C ALA A 335 -1.44 -10.13 17.52
N PRO A 336 -2.06 -10.07 18.70
CA PRO A 336 -2.96 -8.97 19.04
C PRO A 336 -2.17 -7.66 19.04
N GLY A 337 -2.65 -6.68 18.27
CA GLY A 337 -2.04 -5.36 18.14
C GLY A 337 -3.11 -4.29 17.92
N ILE A 338 -2.77 -3.03 18.18
CA ILE A 338 -3.71 -1.91 18.00
C ILE A 338 -4.08 -1.75 16.52
N HIS A 339 -3.18 -2.17 15.62
CA HIS A 339 -3.44 -2.25 14.18
C HIS A 339 -4.37 -3.41 13.76
N ALA A 340 -4.65 -4.37 14.63
CA ALA A 340 -5.64 -5.42 14.38
C ALA A 340 -7.05 -4.99 14.80
N VAL A 341 -7.16 -4.03 15.74
CA VAL A 341 -8.44 -3.52 16.28
C VAL A 341 -8.97 -2.29 15.50
N THR A 342 -8.12 -1.70 14.66
CA THR A 342 -8.44 -0.49 13.85
C THR A 342 -8.47 -0.75 12.34
N GLN A 343 -8.28 -2.00 11.91
CA GLN A 343 -8.57 -2.47 10.56
C GLN A 343 -9.96 -3.10 10.53
#